data_AF-A0A1V5FYM8-F1
#
_entry.id   AF-A0A1V5FYM8-F1
#
_cell.length_a   1.000
_cell.length_b   1.000
_cell.length_c   1.000
_cell.angle_alpha   90.00
_cell.angle_beta   90.00
_cell.angle_gamma   90.00
#
_symmetry.space_group_name_H-M   'P 1'
#
loop_
_entity.id
_entity.type
_entity.pdbx_description
1 polymer ?
#
loop_
_entity_poly.entity_id
_entity_poly.type
_entity_poly.pdbx_seq_one_letter_code
_entity_poly.pdbx_strand_id
1 'polypeptide(L)'
;MVGPLSREVRAHRLTDRAWLAVGDDVRVHVVWVHLEEAEARRRITARGNPNDAWKLAHWDAYRTRLFVPTAAEYPELLQYDNTDAPPAAFEGLLEALADR
;
A
#
# COMPACT_ATOMS: atom_id res chain seq x y z
N MET A 1 -13.19 -8.19 -0.90
CA MET A 1 -11.96 -8.59 -0.22
C MET A 1 -11.39 -7.32 0.38
N VAL A 2 -11.31 -7.24 1.71
CA VAL A 2 -10.51 -6.19 2.36
C VAL A 2 -9.07 -6.60 2.10
N GLY A 3 -8.24 -5.69 1.57
CA GLY A 3 -6.81 -5.99 1.46
C GLY A 3 -6.23 -6.32 2.84
N PRO A 4 -5.10 -7.03 2.93
CA PRO A 4 -4.44 -7.20 4.21
C PRO A 4 -4.28 -5.83 4.88
N LEU A 5 -4.61 -5.77 6.17
CA LEU A 5 -4.46 -4.60 7.03
C LEU A 5 -5.33 -3.36 6.70
N SER A 6 -6.24 -3.39 5.71
CA SER A 6 -7.05 -2.18 5.40
C SER A 6 -8.07 -1.83 6.50
N ARG A 7 -8.38 -2.74 7.42
CA ARG A 7 -9.19 -2.44 8.61
C ARG A 7 -8.34 -1.71 9.65
N GLU A 8 -7.11 -2.16 9.83
CA GLU A 8 -6.15 -1.64 10.79
C GLU A 8 -5.68 -0.23 10.38
N VAL A 9 -5.45 0.00 9.07
CA VAL A 9 -5.18 1.34 8.53
C VAL A 9 -6.35 2.28 8.79
N ARG A 10 -7.59 1.88 8.46
CA ARG A 10 -8.80 2.69 8.75
C ARG A 10 -8.98 3.02 10.24
N ALA A 11 -8.40 2.21 11.12
CA ALA A 11 -8.48 2.39 12.56
C ALA A 11 -7.23 3.07 13.14
N HIS A 12 -6.29 3.53 12.30
CA HIS A 12 -5.00 4.11 12.72
C HIS A 12 -4.20 3.22 13.70
N ARG A 13 -4.36 1.89 13.58
CA ARG A 13 -3.75 0.94 14.54
C ARG A 13 -2.31 0.57 14.23
N LEU A 14 -1.86 0.77 13.00
CA LEU A 14 -0.51 0.37 12.59
C LEU A 14 0.59 1.30 13.15
N THR A 15 0.21 2.39 13.81
CA THR A 15 1.12 3.23 14.61
C THR A 15 1.02 2.96 16.11
N ASP A 16 0.05 2.15 16.54
CA ASP A 16 -0.11 1.78 17.95
C ASP A 16 0.89 0.68 18.31
N ARG A 17 1.96 1.06 18.99
CA ARG A 17 3.05 0.16 19.41
C ARG A 17 2.56 -0.92 20.36
N ALA A 18 1.63 -0.59 21.26
CA ALA A 18 1.09 -1.54 22.22
C ALA A 18 0.22 -2.57 21.51
N TRP A 19 -0.58 -2.14 20.54
CA TRP A 19 -1.34 -3.06 19.68
C TRP A 19 -0.44 -3.96 18.83
N LEU A 20 0.66 -3.42 18.31
CA LEU A 20 1.68 -4.17 17.55
C LEU A 20 2.54 -5.10 18.41
N ALA A 21 2.52 -4.93 19.74
CA ALA A 21 3.38 -5.64 20.68
C ALA A 21 4.89 -5.53 20.36
N VAL A 22 5.34 -4.32 19.99
CA VAL A 22 6.76 -4.03 19.72
C VAL A 22 7.40 -3.27 20.88
N GLY A 23 8.64 -3.64 21.25
CA GLY A 23 9.42 -2.97 22.29
C GLY A 23 9.84 -1.56 21.87
N ASP A 24 10.08 -0.66 22.84
CA ASP A 24 10.38 0.77 22.61
C ASP A 24 11.62 1.05 21.76
N ASP A 25 12.52 0.07 21.65
CA ASP A 25 13.73 0.10 20.84
C ASP A 25 13.47 -0.12 19.34
N VAL A 26 12.25 -0.50 18.95
CA VAL A 26 11.87 -0.75 17.55
C VAL A 26 11.28 0.50 16.91
N ARG A 27 11.81 0.95 15.77
CA ARG A 27 11.14 1.98 14.96
C ARG A 27 10.13 1.32 14.01
N VAL A 28 8.93 1.89 13.92
CA VAL A 28 7.86 1.39 13.04
C VAL A 28 7.53 2.46 12.02
N HIS A 29 7.58 2.07 10.74
CA HIS A 29 7.16 2.89 9.63
C HIS A 29 6.12 2.13 8.81
N VAL A 30 5.10 2.83 8.33
CA VAL A 30 4.05 2.25 7.51
C VAL A 30 4.11 2.88 6.13
N VAL A 31 4.39 2.07 5.11
CA VAL A 31 4.46 2.52 3.72
C VAL A 31 3.23 2.02 2.97
N TRP A 32 2.45 2.95 2.40
CA TRP A 32 1.36 2.62 1.50
C TRP A 32 1.86 2.68 0.06
N VAL A 33 1.98 1.50 -0.58
CA VAL A 33 2.41 1.38 -1.97
C VAL A 33 1.21 1.42 -2.88
N HIS A 34 1.17 2.40 -3.79
CA HIS A 34 0.14 2.52 -4.80
C HIS A 34 0.76 2.61 -6.19
N LEU A 35 -0.09 2.50 -7.21
CA LEU A 35 0.28 2.72 -8.61
C LEU A 35 -0.99 3.07 -9.39
N GLU A 36 -0.82 3.62 -10.58
CA GLU A 36 -1.93 3.89 -11.49
C GLU A 36 -2.73 2.63 -11.83
N GLU A 37 -4.06 2.79 -11.96
CA GLU A 37 -4.98 1.69 -12.22
C GLU A 37 -4.64 0.93 -13.52
N ALA A 38 -4.29 1.66 -14.57
CA ALA A 38 -3.93 1.08 -15.86
C ALA A 38 -2.69 0.18 -15.73
N GLU A 39 -1.68 0.65 -15.00
CA GLU A 39 -0.46 -0.09 -14.75
C GLU A 39 -0.71 -1.30 -13.84
N ALA A 40 -1.56 -1.16 -12.82
CA ALA A 40 -2.00 -2.28 -11.98
C ALA A 40 -2.67 -3.36 -12.82
N ARG A 41 -3.60 -3.00 -13.71
CA ARG A 41 -4.27 -3.94 -14.61
C ARG A 41 -3.28 -4.64 -15.54
N ARG A 42 -2.33 -3.88 -16.11
CA ARG A 42 -1.28 -4.42 -16.98
C ARG A 42 -0.42 -5.45 -16.25
N ARG A 43 0.07 -5.13 -15.05
CA ARG A 43 0.89 -6.06 -14.24
C ARG A 43 0.10 -7.29 -13.77
N ILE A 44 -1.15 -7.13 -13.36
CA ILE A 44 -2.03 -8.25 -12.98
C ILE A 44 -2.28 -9.19 -14.16
N THR A 45 -2.50 -8.64 -15.35
CA THR A 45 -2.67 -9.43 -16.58
C THR A 45 -1.37 -10.17 -16.92
N ALA A 46 -0.24 -9.45 -16.93
CA ALA A 46 1.06 -9.99 -17.33
C ALA A 46 1.54 -11.13 -16.42
N ARG A 47 1.26 -11.08 -15.11
CA ARG A 47 1.65 -12.16 -14.19
C ARG A 47 0.88 -13.46 -14.39
N GLY A 48 -0.25 -13.44 -15.11
CA GLY A 48 -1.01 -14.64 -15.47
C GLY A 48 -1.50 -15.51 -14.30
N ASN A 49 -1.68 -14.94 -13.10
CA ASN A 49 -2.09 -15.71 -11.93
C ASN A 49 -3.59 -16.10 -12.02
N PRO A 50 -3.95 -17.39 -11.99
CA PRO A 50 -5.35 -17.83 -12.09
C PRO A 50 -6.28 -17.23 -11.04
N ASN A 51 -5.75 -16.89 -9.85
CA ASN A 51 -6.54 -16.27 -8.78
C ASN A 51 -7.03 -14.85 -9.10
N ASP A 52 -6.51 -14.22 -10.16
CA ASP A 52 -6.95 -12.91 -10.61
C ASP A 52 -8.02 -12.95 -11.71
N ALA A 53 -8.40 -14.13 -12.19
CA ALA A 53 -9.36 -14.28 -13.30
C ALA A 53 -10.66 -13.50 -13.05
N TRP A 54 -11.21 -13.58 -11.84
CA TRP A 54 -12.41 -12.84 -11.49
C TRP A 54 -12.19 -11.32 -11.53
N LYS A 55 -11.07 -10.82 -10.97
CA LYS A 55 -10.76 -9.38 -10.95
C LYS A 55 -10.59 -8.82 -12.36
N LEU A 56 -9.92 -9.57 -13.24
CA LEU A 56 -9.69 -9.18 -14.63
C LEU A 56 -11.00 -9.17 -15.43
N ALA A 57 -11.88 -10.15 -15.21
CA ALA A 57 -13.19 -10.22 -15.86
C ALA A 57 -14.19 -9.16 -15.33
N HIS A 58 -14.04 -8.71 -14.08
CA HIS A 58 -14.98 -7.79 -13.42
C HIS A 58 -14.28 -6.53 -12.92
N TRP A 59 -13.38 -5.97 -13.74
CA TRP A 59 -12.47 -4.90 -13.33
C TRP A 59 -13.18 -3.67 -12.72
N ASP A 60 -14.27 -3.20 -13.35
CA ASP A 60 -15.04 -2.07 -12.85
C ASP A 60 -15.70 -2.31 -11.48
N ALA A 61 -16.18 -3.53 -11.25
CA ALA A 61 -16.72 -3.92 -9.95
C ALA A 61 -15.60 -4.14 -8.92
N TYR A 62 -14.41 -4.53 -9.37
CA TYR A 62 -13.25 -4.73 -8.51
C TYR A 62 -12.66 -3.40 -8.02
N ARG A 63 -12.41 -2.43 -8.92
CA ARG A 63 -11.74 -1.17 -8.58
C ARG A 63 -12.50 -0.32 -7.56
N THR A 64 -13.83 -0.36 -7.56
CA THR A 64 -14.67 0.37 -6.61
C THR A 64 -14.55 -0.14 -5.16
N ARG A 65 -13.96 -1.33 -4.97
CA ARG A 65 -13.77 -1.95 -3.66
C ARG A 65 -12.37 -1.70 -3.10
N LEU A 66 -11.49 -1.07 -3.87
CA LEU A 66 -10.14 -0.72 -3.42
C LEU A 66 -10.22 0.38 -2.36
N PHE A 67 -9.44 0.20 -1.32
CA PHE A 67 -9.22 1.23 -0.33
C PHE A 67 -8.00 2.05 -0.77
N VAL A 68 -8.16 3.36 -0.85
CA VAL A 68 -7.11 4.29 -1.29
C VAL A 68 -6.98 5.37 -0.20
N PRO A 69 -6.09 5.20 0.79
CA PRO A 69 -5.87 6.20 1.82
C PRO A 69 -5.20 7.43 1.22
N THR A 70 -5.72 8.61 1.53
CA THR A 70 -5.07 9.88 1.17
C THR A 70 -4.10 10.32 2.27
N ALA A 71 -3.06 11.07 1.90
CA ALA A 71 -2.10 11.61 2.88
C ALA A 71 -2.75 12.58 3.88
N ALA A 72 -3.85 13.23 3.50
CA ALA A 72 -4.59 14.14 4.39
C ALA A 72 -5.36 13.37 5.48
N GLU A 73 -5.96 12.23 5.12
CA GLU A 73 -6.71 11.39 6.06
C GLU A 73 -5.80 10.48 6.88
N TYR A 74 -4.66 10.08 6.33
CA TYR A 74 -3.71 9.14 6.93
C TYR A 74 -2.28 9.69 6.89
N PRO A 75 -1.98 10.76 7.63
CA PRO A 75 -0.67 11.42 7.63
C PRO A 75 0.46 10.54 8.19
N GLU A 76 0.14 9.47 8.90
CA GLU A 76 1.09 8.49 9.41
C GLU A 76 1.61 7.51 8.34
N LEU A 77 0.96 7.45 7.18
CA LEU A 77 1.38 6.58 6.08
C LEU A 77 2.35 7.34 5.18
N LEU A 78 3.50 6.73 4.92
CA LEU A 78 4.37 7.17 3.84
C LEU A 78 3.81 6.63 2.51
N GLN A 79 3.36 7.53 1.64
CA GLN A 79 2.83 7.17 0.32
C GLN A 79 3.99 6.92 -0.66
N TYR A 80 3.97 5.78 -1.33
CA TYR A 80 4.97 5.43 -2.34
C TYR A 80 4.30 5.05 -3.65
N ASP A 81 4.55 5.87 -4.68
CA ASP A 81 4.09 5.61 -6.05
C ASP A 81 5.05 4.64 -6.76
N ASN A 82 4.53 3.47 -7.09
CA ASN A 82 5.24 2.38 -7.74
C ASN A 82 4.82 2.20 -9.22
N THR A 83 4.24 3.22 -9.84
CA THR A 83 3.80 3.22 -11.25
C THR A 83 4.99 3.00 -12.18
N ASP A 84 5.97 3.90 -12.16
CA ASP A 84 7.21 3.78 -12.95
C ASP A 84 8.42 3.34 -12.10
N ALA A 85 8.36 3.57 -10.79
CA ALA A 85 9.32 3.15 -9.77
C ALA A 85 10.80 3.24 -10.20
N PRO A 86 11.27 4.40 -10.71
CA PRO A 86 12.68 4.56 -11.05
C PRO A 86 13.56 4.39 -9.79
N PRO A 87 14.83 3.96 -9.94
CA PRO A 87 15.73 3.76 -8.80
C PRO A 87 15.76 4.94 -7.82
N ALA A 88 15.79 6.17 -8.33
CA ALA A 88 15.79 7.38 -7.51
C ALA A 88 14.54 7.54 -6.61
N ALA A 89 13.37 7.10 -7.06
CA ALA A 89 12.16 7.16 -6.23
C ALA A 89 12.24 6.18 -5.05
N PHE A 90 12.81 5.00 -5.31
CA PHE A 90 13.06 4.00 -4.26
C PHE A 90 14.15 4.45 -3.28
N GLU A 91 15.23 5.07 -3.78
CA GLU A 91 16.27 5.67 -2.93
C GLU A 91 15.69 6.75 -2.01
N GLY A 92 14.87 7.66 -2.55
CA GLY A 92 14.19 8.68 -1.74
C GLY A 92 13.26 8.10 -0.67
N LEU A 93 12.61 6.96 -0.95
CA LEU A 93 11.85 6.21 0.06
C LEU A 93 12.78 5.72 1.19
N LEU A 94 13.93 5.14 0.85
CA LEU A 94 14.88 4.63 1.85
C LEU A 94 15.44 5.74 2.73
N GLU A 95 15.77 6.90 2.14
CA GLU A 95 16.21 8.09 2.88
C GLU A 95 15.14 8.57 3.86
N ALA A 96 13.88 8.69 3.40
CA ALA A 96 12.76 9.09 4.24
C ALA A 96 12.48 8.13 5.40
N LEU A 97 12.84 6.84 5.27
CA LEU A 97 12.74 5.85 6.32
C LEU A 97 13.93 5.90 7.29
N ALA A 98 15.12 6.30 6.83
CA ALA A 98 16.33 6.39 7.64
C ALA A 98 16.34 7.63 8.55
N ASP A 99 15.76 8.75 8.09
CA ASP A 99 15.75 10.04 8.78
C ASP A 99 14.72 10.17 9.92
N ARG A 100 13.92 9.14 10.17
CA ARG A 100 12.78 9.16 11.13
C ARG A 100 12.96 8.27 12.34
#